data_AF-A0A933CMU5-F1
#
_entry.id   AF-A0A933CMU5-F1
#
_cell.length_a   1.000
_cell.length_b   1.000
_cell.length_c   1.000
_cell.angle_alpha   90.00
_cell.angle_beta   90.00
_cell.angle_gamma   90.00
#
_symmetry.space_group_name_H-M   'P 1'
#
loop_
_entity.id
_entity.type
_entity.pdbx_description
1 polymer ?
#
loop_
_entity_poly.entity_id
_entity_poly.type
_entity_poly.pdbx_seq_one_letter_code
_entity_poly.pdbx_strand_id
1 'polypeptide(L)'
;MFAIDNAPDFPLGAAFGKAALEKILALPVQILPFVSRGERMRHARRFTALRDASDVPHAIAAFVYGCDGIVAYDDHFSAISHLIPHTKPEDYL
;
A
#
# COMPACT_ATOMS: atom_id res chain seq x y z
N MET A 1 -18.06 5.04 -3.87
CA MET A 1 -16.72 5.67 -3.98
C MET A 1 -16.69 6.81 -2.98
N PHE A 2 -15.88 6.77 -1.91
CA PHE A 2 -16.03 7.67 -0.74
C PHE A 2 -16.30 9.15 -1.08
N ALA A 3 -15.48 9.76 -1.95
CA ALA A 3 -15.65 11.16 -2.32
C ALA A 3 -16.95 11.46 -3.12
N ILE A 4 -17.41 10.50 -3.93
CA ILE A 4 -18.66 10.60 -4.70
C ILE A 4 -19.87 10.36 -3.81
N ASP A 5 -19.78 9.39 -2.90
CA ASP A 5 -20.87 9.02 -1.98
C ASP A 5 -21.14 10.12 -0.95
N ASN A 6 -20.19 11.04 -0.76
CA ASN A 6 -20.25 12.17 0.18
C ASN A 6 -20.29 13.54 -0.52
N ALA A 7 -20.65 13.59 -1.81
CA ALA A 7 -20.81 14.83 -2.56
C ALA A 7 -22.25 15.00 -3.10
N PRO A 8 -22.72 16.25 -3.26
CA PRO A 8 -24.02 16.54 -3.88
C PRO A 8 -24.21 15.99 -5.30
N ASP A 9 -23.12 15.90 -6.06
CA ASP A 9 -23.12 15.40 -7.43
C ASP A 9 -21.75 14.80 -7.81
N PHE A 10 -21.74 14.12 -8.96
CA PHE A 10 -20.55 13.46 -9.48
C PHE A 10 -19.39 14.43 -9.79
N PRO A 11 -19.60 15.57 -10.48
CA PRO A 11 -18.53 16.54 -10.72
C PRO A 11 -17.83 17.03 -9.44
N LEU A 12 -18.59 17.37 -8.40
CA LEU A 12 -18.05 17.84 -7.13
C LEU A 12 -17.34 16.71 -6.37
N GLY A 13 -17.89 15.49 -6.38
CA GLY A 13 -17.22 14.32 -5.81
C GLY A 13 -15.89 13.99 -6.48
N ALA A 14 -15.82 14.09 -7.82
CA ALA A 14 -14.58 13.93 -8.56
C ALA A 14 -13.54 15.01 -8.21
N ALA A 15 -13.98 16.27 -8.04
CA ALA A 15 -13.12 17.35 -7.59
C ALA A 15 -12.54 17.12 -6.19
N PHE A 16 -13.34 16.61 -5.24
CA PHE A 16 -12.86 16.21 -3.91
C PHE A 16 -11.84 15.09 -3.98
N GLY A 17 -12.07 14.06 -4.81
CA GLY A 17 -11.11 12.98 -5.02
C GLY A 17 -9.75 13.51 -5.52
N LYS A 18 -9.76 14.40 -6.50
CA LYS A 18 -8.54 15.03 -7.02
C LYS A 18 -7.80 15.84 -5.95
N ALA A 19 -8.52 16.69 -5.21
CA ALA A 19 -7.92 17.49 -4.14
C ALA A 19 -7.32 16.63 -3.01
N ALA A 20 -7.94 15.49 -2.69
CA ALA A 20 -7.39 14.55 -1.71
C ALA A 20 -6.07 13.92 -2.20
N LEU A 21 -6.01 13.49 -3.46
CA LEU A 21 -4.78 12.96 -4.07
C LEU A 21 -3.66 14.01 -4.08
N GLU A 22 -3.97 15.26 -4.45
CA GLU A 22 -2.98 16.36 -4.43
C GLU A 22 -2.40 16.57 -3.03
N LYS A 23 -3.24 16.50 -1.97
CA LYS A 23 -2.77 16.60 -0.59
C LYS A 23 -1.85 15.45 -0.19
N ILE A 24 -2.19 14.21 -0.55
CA ILE A 24 -1.36 13.03 -0.27
C ILE A 24 -0.02 13.15 -0.98
N LEU A 25 -0.03 13.54 -2.25
CA LEU A 25 1.17 13.70 -3.07
C LEU A 25 2.08 14.87 -2.63
N ALA A 26 1.53 15.83 -1.88
CA ALA A 26 2.30 16.93 -1.31
C ALA A 26 2.97 16.60 0.04
N LEU A 27 2.64 15.44 0.65
CA LEU A 27 3.32 14.97 1.85
C LEU A 27 4.79 14.61 1.52
N PRO A 28 5.70 14.61 2.51
CA PRO A 28 7.09 14.19 2.34
C PRO A 28 7.21 12.65 2.22
N VAL A 29 6.49 12.07 1.26
CA VAL A 29 6.47 10.63 0.96
C VAL A 29 7.23 10.37 -0.33
N GLN A 30 7.91 9.23 -0.40
CA GLN A 30 8.55 8.76 -1.62
C GLN A 30 7.66 7.72 -2.30
N ILE A 31 7.36 7.93 -3.58
CA ILE A 31 6.69 6.92 -4.39
C ILE A 31 7.74 5.95 -4.92
N LEU A 32 7.66 4.70 -4.48
CA LEU A 32 8.52 3.62 -4.97
C LEU A 32 7.82 2.90 -6.12
N PRO A 33 8.53 2.62 -7.24
CA PRO A 33 7.94 1.81 -8.30
C PRO A 33 7.86 0.35 -7.87
N PHE A 34 6.98 -0.42 -8.50
CA PHE A 34 7.05 -1.88 -8.34
C PHE A 34 8.32 -2.44 -9.00
N VAL A 35 8.80 -3.54 -8.43
CA VAL A 35 9.93 -4.27 -9.01
C VAL A 35 9.56 -4.88 -10.37
N SER A 36 10.56 -5.14 -11.19
CA SER A 36 10.38 -5.82 -12.48
C SER A 36 9.69 -7.18 -12.31
N ARG A 37 9.06 -7.69 -13.37
CA ARG A 37 8.46 -9.03 -13.36
C ARG A 37 9.46 -10.12 -12.96
N GLY A 38 10.70 -10.03 -13.41
CA GLY A 38 11.76 -10.99 -13.10
C GLY A 38 12.11 -10.99 -11.61
N GLU A 39 12.32 -9.80 -11.03
CA GLU A 39 12.57 -9.67 -9.59
C GLU A 39 11.36 -10.12 -8.77
N ARG A 40 10.14 -9.79 -9.20
CA ARG A 40 8.91 -10.29 -8.57
C ARG A 40 8.87 -11.82 -8.54
N MET A 41 9.18 -12.49 -9.66
CA MET A 41 9.21 -13.96 -9.72
C MET A 41 10.29 -14.56 -8.82
N ARG A 42 11.44 -13.89 -8.67
CA ARG A 42 12.53 -14.31 -7.79
C ARG A 42 12.11 -14.34 -6.32
N HIS A 43 11.30 -13.37 -5.90
CA HIS A 43 10.88 -13.21 -4.52
C HIS A 43 9.53 -13.86 -4.19
N ALA A 44 8.67 -14.13 -5.18
CA ALA A 44 7.29 -14.61 -4.98
C ALA A 44 7.14 -15.77 -3.99
N ARG A 45 8.08 -16.73 -4.00
CA ARG A 45 8.03 -17.90 -3.09
C ARG A 45 8.18 -17.55 -1.61
N ARG A 46 8.76 -16.40 -1.27
CA ARG A 46 8.89 -15.92 0.12
C ARG A 46 7.57 -15.37 0.66
N PHE A 47 6.68 -14.93 -0.22
CA PHE A 47 5.45 -14.23 0.13
C PHE A 47 4.19 -15.09 -0.08
N THR A 48 4.34 -16.43 -0.12
CA THR A 48 3.23 -17.38 -0.33
C THR A 48 2.22 -17.41 0.82
N ALA A 49 2.61 -16.88 2.00
CA ALA A 49 1.73 -16.75 3.15
C ALA A 49 0.69 -15.62 2.98
N LEU A 50 0.91 -14.67 2.06
CA LEU A 50 -0.09 -13.67 1.70
C LEU A 50 -1.21 -14.33 0.91
N ARG A 51 -2.45 -14.12 1.36
CA ARG A 51 -3.65 -14.71 0.76
C ARG A 51 -4.19 -13.89 -0.40
N ASP A 52 -3.98 -12.58 -0.37
CA ASP A 52 -4.42 -11.68 -1.42
C ASP A 52 -3.27 -11.41 -2.39
N ALA A 53 -3.54 -11.74 -3.65
CA ALA A 53 -2.57 -11.65 -4.74
C ALA A 53 -2.21 -10.20 -5.08
N SER A 54 -3.06 -9.24 -4.71
CA SER A 54 -2.82 -7.81 -4.92
C SER A 54 -1.77 -7.25 -3.96
N ASP A 55 -1.53 -7.88 -2.81
CA ASP A 55 -0.53 -7.44 -1.82
C ASP A 55 0.88 -7.93 -2.11
N VAL A 56 0.99 -9.08 -2.78
CA VAL A 56 2.27 -9.68 -3.16
C VAL A 56 3.22 -8.68 -3.84
N PRO A 57 2.82 -7.89 -4.85
CA PRO A 57 3.71 -6.88 -5.43
C PRO A 57 4.13 -5.79 -4.44
N HIS A 58 3.27 -5.38 -3.50
CA HIS A 58 3.57 -4.37 -2.48
C HIS A 58 4.59 -4.90 -1.47
N ALA A 59 4.37 -6.10 -0.93
CA ALA A 59 5.29 -6.74 0.01
C ALA A 59 6.67 -7.02 -0.60
N ILE A 60 6.71 -7.48 -1.85
CA ILE A 60 7.98 -7.70 -2.55
C ILE A 60 8.72 -6.37 -2.76
N ALA A 61 8.02 -5.31 -3.16
CA ALA A 61 8.66 -4.00 -3.33
C ALA A 61 9.24 -3.50 -2.01
N ALA A 62 8.46 -3.51 -0.93
CA ALA A 62 8.92 -3.13 0.40
C ALA A 62 10.19 -3.90 0.82
N PHE A 63 10.23 -5.21 0.56
CA PHE A 63 11.38 -6.05 0.88
C PHE A 63 12.62 -5.69 0.07
N VAL A 64 12.46 -5.51 -1.25
CA VAL A 64 13.58 -5.24 -2.17
C VAL A 64 14.16 -3.84 -1.96
N TYR A 65 13.31 -2.86 -1.65
CA TYR A 65 13.76 -1.50 -1.32
C TYR A 65 14.26 -1.36 0.13
N GLY A 66 14.19 -2.41 0.93
CA GLY A 66 14.70 -2.41 2.31
C GLY A 66 13.88 -1.51 3.24
N CYS A 67 12.56 -1.44 3.05
CA CYS A 67 11.68 -0.72 3.96
C CYS A 67 11.70 -1.38 5.36
N ASP A 68 11.64 -0.55 6.41
CA ASP A 68 11.65 -1.01 7.80
C ASP A 68 10.36 -1.73 8.21
N GLY A 69 9.25 -1.50 7.50
CA GLY A 69 7.97 -2.10 7.81
C GLY A 69 6.89 -1.77 6.78
N ILE A 70 5.76 -2.46 6.90
CA ILE A 70 4.50 -2.18 6.21
C ILE A 70 3.52 -1.65 7.25
N VAL A 71 3.01 -0.44 7.03
CA VAL A 71 1.95 0.16 7.86
C VAL A 71 0.63 0.05 7.10
N ALA A 72 -0.30 -0.78 7.57
CA ALA A 72 -1.57 -1.03 6.90
C ALA A 72 -2.67 -1.45 7.90
N TYR A 73 -3.92 -1.07 7.62
CA TYR A 73 -5.07 -1.54 8.39
C TYR A 73 -5.38 -3.03 8.15
N ASP A 74 -4.96 -3.57 7.01
CA ASP A 74 -5.22 -4.95 6.62
C ASP A 74 -4.32 -5.95 7.36
N ASP A 75 -4.94 -6.89 8.06
CA ASP A 75 -4.24 -7.86 8.90
C ASP A 75 -3.47 -8.94 8.12
N HIS A 76 -3.71 -9.08 6.82
CA HIS A 76 -3.08 -10.13 6.00
C HIS A 76 -1.54 -10.03 5.92
N PHE A 77 -0.97 -8.85 6.14
CA PHE A 77 0.49 -8.63 6.14
C PHE A 77 1.15 -9.21 7.39
N SER A 78 0.39 -9.46 8.47
CA SER A 78 0.92 -10.13 9.67
C SER A 78 1.49 -11.54 9.35
N ALA A 79 0.97 -12.19 8.29
CA ALA A 79 1.46 -13.49 7.84
C ALA A 79 2.92 -13.47 7.37
N ILE A 80 3.46 -12.29 7.04
CA ILE A 80 4.84 -12.10 6.59
C ILE A 80 5.68 -11.24 7.55
N SER A 81 5.24 -11.01 8.79
CA SER A 81 5.97 -10.17 9.77
C SER A 81 7.38 -10.64 10.08
N HIS A 82 7.69 -11.91 9.83
CA HIS A 82 9.04 -12.47 9.95
C HIS A 82 10.00 -12.04 8.83
N LEU A 83 9.48 -11.47 7.74
CA LEU A 83 10.26 -10.92 6.61
C LEU A 83 10.32 -9.40 6.66
N ILE A 84 9.19 -8.76 6.95
CA ILE A 84 9.02 -7.31 7.03
C ILE A 84 8.03 -7.04 8.15
N PRO A 85 8.38 -6.25 9.18
CA PRO A 85 7.45 -5.89 10.24
C PRO A 85 6.13 -5.33 9.70
N HIS A 86 5.02 -5.72 10.31
CA HIS A 86 3.69 -5.15 10.04
C HIS A 86 3.21 -4.46 11.29
N THR A 87 2.78 -3.21 11.14
CA THR A 87 2.15 -2.41 12.18
C THR A 87 0.90 -1.76 11.61
N LYS A 88 0.01 -1.31 12.49
CA LYS A 88 -1.16 -0.55 12.10
C LYS A 88 -0.90 0.95 12.26
N PRO A 89 -1.59 1.81 11.49
CA PRO A 89 -1.48 3.25 11.67
C PRO A 89 -1.71 3.72 13.11
N GLU A 90 -2.61 3.05 13.85
CA GLU A 90 -2.91 3.37 15.25
C GLU A 90 -1.72 3.14 16.21
N ASP A 91 -0.71 2.35 15.81
CA ASP A 91 0.48 2.12 16.63
C ASP A 91 1.42 3.33 16.69
N TYR A 92 1.15 4.38 15.90
CA TYR A 92 1.95 5.62 15.80
C TYR A 92 1.19 6.88 16.24
N LEU A 93 -0.04 6.74 16.72
CA LEU A 93 -0.90 7.84 17.19
C LEU A 93 -0.87 7.95 18.71
#